data_AF-A0A7W1S0N3-F1
#
_entry.id   AF-A0A7W1S0N3-F1
#
_cell.length_a   1.000
_cell.length_b   1.000
_cell.length_c   1.000
_cell.angle_alpha   90.00
_cell.angle_beta   90.00
_cell.angle_gamma   90.00
#
_symmetry.space_group_name_H-M   'P 1'
#
loop_
_entity.id
_entity.type
_entity.pdbx_description
1 polymer ?
#
loop_
_entity_poly.entity_id
_entity_poly.type
_entity_poly.pdbx_seq_one_letter_code
_entity_poly.pdbx_strand_id
1 'polypeptide(L)'
;LSLINKTYLPRSSARRANGSDYADDIELLGVGLEKPLTGWLSATGRGFAAWRGGAGGYAEGLLGLTARADAWPRVALIAALEGGAAGGGGIDVDSGLIGQGSVGARFAATDRLAIGLEVGAMDAVRGSFAATVLALSLTWTFDRAVSAGD
;
A
#
# COMPACT_ATOMS: atom_id res chain seq x y z
N LEU A 1 6.28 -9.24 -8.06
CA LEU A 1 7.06 -8.31 -7.21
C LEU A 1 6.71 -6.90 -7.60
N SER A 2 6.48 -6.02 -6.64
CA SER A 2 6.19 -4.62 -6.87
C SER A 2 7.21 -3.75 -6.15
N LEU A 3 7.67 -2.69 -6.81
CA LEU A 3 8.29 -1.54 -6.17
C LEU A 3 7.22 -0.46 -6.03
N ILE A 4 7.15 0.20 -4.87
CA ILE A 4 6.06 1.09 -4.53
C ILE A 4 6.63 2.36 -3.89
N ASN A 5 6.28 3.53 -4.43
CA ASN A 5 6.33 4.79 -3.69
C ASN A 5 4.95 5.05 -3.10
N LYS A 6 4.89 5.32 -1.80
CA LYS A 6 3.66 5.65 -1.10
C LYS A 6 3.81 6.97 -0.38
N THR A 7 2.85 7.85 -0.58
CA THR A 7 2.74 9.14 0.10
C THR A 7 1.60 9.07 1.10
N TYR A 8 1.89 9.35 2.35
CA TYR A 8 0.87 9.68 3.35
C TYR A 8 0.64 11.17 3.35
N LEU A 9 -0.64 11.51 3.23
CA LEU A 9 -1.19 12.84 3.47
C LEU A 9 -1.89 12.75 4.85
N PRO A 10 -1.20 13.09 5.95
CA PRO A 10 -1.77 12.97 7.29
C PRO A 10 -3.06 13.79 7.39
N ARG A 11 -4.11 13.18 7.95
CA ARG A 11 -5.38 13.90 8.17
C ARG A 11 -5.19 14.94 9.27
N SER A 12 -6.07 15.95 9.31
CA SER A 12 -6.02 17.02 10.32
C SER A 12 -6.13 16.52 11.78
N SER A 13 -6.67 15.32 11.99
CA SER A 13 -6.75 14.65 13.29
C SER A 13 -5.49 13.88 13.68
N ALA A 14 -4.59 13.60 12.73
CA ALA A 14 -3.38 12.84 13.00
C ALA A 14 -2.36 13.68 13.76
N ARG A 15 -1.67 13.06 14.72
CA ARG A 15 -0.60 13.68 15.48
C ARG A 15 0.65 12.81 15.44
N ARG A 16 1.80 13.45 15.67
CA ARG A 16 3.03 12.75 16.01
C ARG A 16 2.95 12.22 17.45
N ALA A 17 3.79 11.25 17.79
CA ALA A 17 3.81 10.61 19.11
C ALA A 17 4.13 11.59 20.27
N ASN A 18 4.75 12.73 19.96
CA ASN A 18 5.00 13.82 20.91
C ASN A 18 3.84 14.84 20.99
N GLY A 19 2.72 14.59 20.30
CA GLY A 19 1.54 15.45 20.27
C GLY A 19 1.59 16.60 19.26
N SER A 20 2.68 16.78 18.52
CA SER A 20 2.77 17.85 17.50
C SER A 20 2.04 17.48 16.20
N ASP A 21 1.71 18.49 15.40
CA ASP A 21 1.14 18.28 14.07
C ASP A 21 2.19 17.78 13.06
N TYR A 22 1.72 17.23 11.95
CA TYR A 22 2.54 16.94 10.77
C TYR A 22 2.73 18.21 9.95
N ALA A 23 3.98 18.58 9.69
CA ALA A 23 4.32 19.75 8.87
C ALA A 23 4.37 19.43 7.36
N ASP A 24 4.65 18.17 7.01
CA ASP A 24 4.86 17.70 5.64
C ASP A 24 4.21 16.33 5.42
N ASP A 25 3.95 16.02 4.15
CA ASP A 25 3.62 14.66 3.70
C ASP A 25 4.78 13.70 3.95
N ILE A 26 4.45 12.44 4.21
CA ILE A 26 5.43 11.40 4.51
C ILE A 26 5.57 10.50 3.31
N GLU A 27 6.80 10.35 2.80
CA GLU A 27 7.07 9.47 1.67
C GLU A 27 7.73 8.19 2.14
N LEU A 28 7.24 7.09 1.60
CA LEU A 28 7.69 5.75 1.88
C LEU A 28 8.06 5.04 0.60
N LEU A 29 9.16 4.29 0.66
CA LEU A 29 9.53 3.33 -0.37
C LEU A 29 9.24 1.93 0.16
N GLY A 30 8.74 1.07 -0.71
CA GLY A 30 8.37 -0.27 -0.32
C GLY A 30 8.45 -1.28 -1.43
N VAL A 31 8.37 -2.54 -1.00
CA VAL A 31 8.30 -3.71 -1.86
C VAL A 31 7.05 -4.49 -1.55
N GLY A 32 6.44 -5.07 -2.59
CA GLY A 32 5.21 -5.85 -2.47
C GLY A 32 5.30 -7.19 -3.19
N LEU A 33 4.64 -8.19 -2.64
CA LEU A 33 4.44 -9.50 -3.24
C LEU A 33 2.95 -9.82 -3.24
N GLU A 34 2.47 -10.38 -4.35
CA GLU A 34 1.12 -10.89 -4.47
C GLU A 34 1.16 -12.35 -4.90
N LYS A 35 0.30 -13.16 -4.30
CA LYS A 35 0.09 -14.56 -4.66
C LYS A 35 -1.37 -14.73 -5.09
N PRO A 36 -1.64 -15.06 -6.36
CA PRO A 36 -2.99 -15.38 -6.81
C PRO A 36 -3.57 -16.53 -5.98
N LEU A 37 -4.81 -16.34 -5.50
CA LEU A 37 -5.59 -17.37 -4.82
C LEU A 37 -6.72 -17.88 -5.73
N THR A 38 -7.34 -16.96 -6.48
CA THR A 38 -8.35 -17.23 -7.51
C THR A 38 -8.07 -16.34 -8.72
N GLY A 39 -8.92 -16.39 -9.75
CA GLY A 39 -8.82 -15.51 -10.91
C GLY A 39 -9.00 -14.01 -10.60
N TRP A 40 -9.64 -13.66 -9.49
CA TRP A 40 -9.96 -12.27 -9.13
C TRP A 40 -9.40 -11.85 -7.77
N LEU A 41 -8.82 -12.76 -6.99
CA LEU A 41 -8.36 -12.50 -5.63
C LEU A 41 -6.92 -12.99 -5.43
N SER A 42 -6.11 -12.16 -4.79
CA SER A 42 -4.72 -12.45 -4.40
C SER A 42 -4.51 -12.20 -2.91
N ALA A 43 -3.65 -12.99 -2.28
CA ALA A 43 -3.02 -12.60 -1.02
C ALA A 43 -1.91 -11.60 -1.32
N THR A 44 -1.75 -10.58 -0.47
CA THR A 44 -0.72 -9.55 -0.61
C THR A 44 0.10 -9.41 0.66
N GLY A 45 1.38 -9.09 0.47
CA GLY A 45 2.28 -8.67 1.54
C GLY A 45 3.12 -7.50 1.06
N ARG A 46 3.12 -6.40 1.81
CA ARG A 46 3.84 -5.16 1.49
C ARG A 46 4.68 -4.69 2.67
N GLY A 47 5.91 -4.26 2.42
CA GLY A 47 6.79 -3.67 3.43
C GLY A 47 7.24 -2.29 2.98
N PHE A 48 7.26 -1.32 3.89
CA PHE A 48 7.61 0.07 3.61
C PHE A 48 8.55 0.64 4.66
N ALA A 49 9.38 1.60 4.24
CA ALA A 49 10.18 2.44 5.10
C ALA A 49 10.10 3.90 4.65
N ALA A 50 10.00 4.83 5.61
CA ALA A 50 9.97 6.25 5.33
C ALA A 50 11.37 6.75 4.92
N TRP A 51 11.40 7.59 3.90
CA TRP A 51 12.64 8.19 3.38
C TRP A 51 12.60 9.72 3.30
N ARG A 52 11.40 10.34 3.39
CA ARG A 52 11.20 11.80 3.41
C ARG A 52 9.97 12.17 4.26
N GLY A 53 9.86 13.43 4.70
CA GLY A 53 8.70 13.93 5.46
C GLY A 53 8.86 13.92 6.98
N GLY A 54 10.10 13.91 7.48
CA GLY A 54 10.38 13.98 8.91
C GLY A 54 9.94 12.74 9.71
N ALA A 55 9.73 11.60 9.06
CA ALA A 55 9.41 10.32 9.69
C ALA A 55 10.59 9.34 9.64
N GLY A 56 11.82 9.84 9.79
CA GLY A 56 13.04 9.03 9.72
C GLY A 56 13.00 7.86 10.70
N GLY A 57 13.15 6.63 10.20
CA GLY A 57 13.05 5.41 11.00
C GLY A 57 11.63 4.86 11.16
N TYR A 58 10.62 5.43 10.50
CA TYR A 58 9.32 4.78 10.37
C TYR A 58 9.41 3.61 9.38
N ALA A 59 8.84 2.47 9.78
CA ALA A 59 8.68 1.31 8.93
C ALA A 59 7.36 0.60 9.23
N GLU A 60 6.85 -0.13 8.24
CA GLU A 60 5.65 -0.92 8.39
C GLU A 60 5.65 -2.17 7.51
N GLY A 61 4.91 -3.17 7.95
CA GLY A 61 4.62 -4.40 7.23
C GLY A 61 3.12 -4.66 7.21
N LEU A 62 2.58 -4.93 6.04
CA LEU A 62 1.17 -5.15 5.76
C LEU A 62 0.96 -6.52 5.15
N LEU A 63 -0.12 -7.19 5.56
CA LEU A 63 -0.64 -8.41 4.95
C LEU A 63 -2.12 -8.21 4.64
N GLY A 64 -2.61 -8.83 3.58
CA GLY A 64 -4.02 -8.70 3.26
C GLY A 64 -4.44 -9.39 1.97
N LEU A 65 -5.50 -8.86 1.39
CA LEU A 65 -6.09 -9.34 0.14
C LEU A 65 -6.17 -8.21 -0.87
N THR A 66 -6.04 -8.57 -2.14
CA THR A 66 -6.26 -7.67 -3.27
C THR A 66 -7.24 -8.32 -4.24
N ALA A 67 -8.40 -7.70 -4.43
CA ALA A 67 -9.34 -8.04 -5.47
C ALA A 67 -8.98 -7.30 -6.76
N ARG A 68 -9.20 -7.96 -7.90
CA ARG A 68 -8.92 -7.46 -9.24
C ARG A 68 -10.14 -7.66 -10.14
N ALA A 69 -10.46 -6.66 -10.95
CA ALA A 69 -11.41 -6.75 -12.03
C ALA A 69 -10.82 -6.15 -13.31
N ASP A 70 -10.80 -6.91 -14.40
CA ASP A 70 -10.37 -6.37 -15.70
C ASP A 70 -11.44 -5.43 -16.24
N ALA A 71 -11.11 -4.14 -16.40
CA ALA A 71 -12.06 -3.11 -16.81
C ALA A 71 -11.95 -2.78 -18.31
N TRP A 72 -10.73 -2.81 -18.84
CA TRP A 72 -10.44 -2.57 -20.26
C TRP A 72 -9.22 -3.39 -20.70
N PRO A 73 -8.92 -3.47 -22.01
CA PRO A 73 -7.69 -4.07 -22.48
C PRO A 73 -6.48 -3.45 -21.76
N ARG A 74 -5.69 -4.31 -21.11
CA ARG A 74 -4.50 -3.94 -20.33
C ARG A 74 -4.77 -3.07 -19.08
N VAL A 75 -6.01 -2.80 -18.71
CA VAL A 75 -6.35 -2.04 -17.50
C VAL A 75 -7.21 -2.88 -16.57
N ALA A 76 -6.77 -3.02 -15.32
CA ALA A 76 -7.57 -3.63 -14.27
C ALA A 76 -7.77 -2.66 -13.12
N LEU A 77 -8.98 -2.69 -12.56
CA LEU A 77 -9.28 -2.07 -11.28
C LEU A 77 -8.84 -3.01 -10.16
N ILE A 78 -8.37 -2.42 -9.07
CA ILE A 78 -7.95 -3.14 -7.88
C ILE A 78 -8.60 -2.54 -6.65
N ALA A 79 -8.89 -3.39 -5.68
CA ALA A 79 -9.26 -3.01 -4.33
C ALA A 79 -8.46 -3.87 -3.36
N ALA A 80 -7.80 -3.25 -2.39
CA ALA A 80 -7.01 -3.94 -1.38
C ALA A 80 -7.50 -3.62 0.02
N LEU A 81 -7.45 -4.63 0.88
CA LEU A 81 -7.70 -4.49 2.31
C LEU A 81 -6.57 -5.21 3.06
N GLU A 82 -5.90 -4.49 3.94
CA GLU A 82 -4.69 -4.93 4.61
C GLU A 82 -4.70 -4.54 6.08
N GLY A 83 -4.02 -5.35 6.88
CA GLY A 83 -3.69 -5.06 8.26
C GLY A 83 -2.25 -5.44 8.55
N GLY A 84 -1.67 -4.81 9.54
CA GLY A 84 -0.27 -5.07 9.84
C GLY A 84 0.27 -4.27 11.00
N ALA A 85 1.59 -4.16 11.04
CA ALA A 85 2.31 -3.49 12.12
C ALA A 85 3.18 -2.36 11.57
N ALA A 86 3.25 -1.27 12.31
CA ALA A 86 4.06 -0.10 12.04
C ALA A 86 4.74 0.40 13.30
N GLY A 87 5.80 1.18 13.13
CA GLY A 87 6.47 1.86 14.24
C GLY A 87 7.64 2.73 13.81
N GLY A 88 8.07 3.59 14.73
CA GLY A 88 9.21 4.49 14.53
C GLY A 88 8.85 5.83 13.88
N GLY A 89 9.86 6.65 13.60
CA GLY A 89 9.70 7.95 12.92
C GLY A 89 8.82 9.00 13.63
N GLY A 90 8.49 8.78 14.90
CA GLY A 90 7.64 9.68 15.67
C GLY A 90 6.18 9.72 15.20
N ILE A 91 5.73 8.71 14.43
CA ILE A 91 4.33 8.54 14.05
C ILE A 91 3.56 7.92 15.22
N ASP A 92 2.40 8.49 15.57
CA ASP A 92 1.58 8.02 16.70
C ASP A 92 0.71 6.82 16.31
N VAL A 93 1.33 5.64 16.28
CA VAL A 93 0.65 4.35 16.05
C VAL A 93 0.42 3.56 17.35
N ASP A 94 0.68 4.14 18.53
CA ASP A 94 0.56 3.52 19.86
C ASP A 94 1.05 2.05 19.90
N SER A 95 0.12 1.08 19.83
CA SER A 95 0.40 -0.36 19.85
C SER A 95 1.10 -0.90 18.60
N GLY A 96 1.23 -0.07 17.56
CA GLY A 96 1.78 -0.39 16.26
C GLY A 96 0.81 -1.07 15.30
N LEU A 97 -0.41 -1.42 15.72
CA LEU A 97 -1.38 -2.09 14.86
C LEU A 97 -2.05 -1.09 13.90
N ILE A 98 -1.98 -1.36 12.60
CA ILE A 98 -2.49 -0.50 11.55
C ILE A 98 -3.38 -1.27 10.56
N GLY A 99 -4.27 -0.55 9.89
CA GLY A 99 -5.13 -1.05 8.82
C GLY A 99 -5.14 -0.11 7.63
N GLN A 100 -5.15 -0.68 6.42
CA GLN A 100 -5.18 0.08 5.18
C GLN A 100 -6.24 -0.48 4.22
N GLY A 101 -7.06 0.41 3.67
CA GLY A 101 -7.93 0.11 2.55
C GLY A 101 -7.57 0.99 1.35
N SER A 102 -7.42 0.40 0.17
CA SER A 102 -7.13 1.16 -1.06
C SER A 102 -7.93 0.66 -2.25
N VAL A 103 -8.15 1.55 -3.21
CA VAL A 103 -8.67 1.24 -4.55
C VAL A 103 -7.78 1.90 -5.58
N GLY A 104 -7.76 1.36 -6.80
CA GLY A 104 -6.88 1.88 -7.82
C GLY A 104 -7.03 1.20 -9.16
N ALA A 105 -6.07 1.48 -10.04
CA ALA A 105 -5.98 0.88 -11.34
C ALA A 105 -4.54 0.41 -11.62
N ARG A 106 -4.41 -0.68 -12.37
CA ARG A 106 -3.16 -1.19 -12.91
C ARG A 106 -3.22 -1.23 -14.42
N PHE A 107 -2.27 -0.57 -15.07
CA PHE A 107 -2.05 -0.61 -16.50
C PHE A 107 -0.89 -1.56 -16.84
N ALA A 108 -1.16 -2.60 -17.61
CA ALA A 108 -0.15 -3.53 -18.13
C ALA A 108 0.59 -2.88 -19.31
N ALA A 109 1.73 -2.25 -19.02
CA ALA A 109 2.61 -1.68 -20.04
C ALA A 109 3.17 -2.75 -20.99
N THR A 110 3.51 -3.93 -20.44
CA THR A 110 3.92 -5.14 -21.18
C THR A 110 3.22 -6.38 -20.60
N ASP A 111 3.47 -7.56 -21.14
CA ASP A 111 2.98 -8.82 -20.56
C ASP A 111 3.57 -9.15 -19.19
N ARG A 112 4.67 -8.50 -18.80
CA ARG A 112 5.38 -8.72 -17.54
C ARG A 112 5.42 -7.51 -16.62
N LEU A 113 5.14 -6.32 -17.17
CA LEU A 113 5.23 -5.06 -16.46
C LEU A 113 3.86 -4.39 -16.37
N ALA A 114 3.51 -3.98 -15.16
CA ALA A 114 2.37 -3.13 -14.91
C ALA A 114 2.76 -1.91 -14.08
N ILE A 115 2.10 -0.79 -14.35
CA ILE A 115 2.15 0.43 -13.55
C ILE A 115 0.83 0.51 -12.80
N GLY A 116 0.88 0.71 -11.48
CA GLY A 116 -0.30 0.84 -10.64
C GLY A 116 -0.39 2.18 -9.97
N LEU A 117 -1.60 2.73 -9.88
CA LEU A 117 -1.93 3.89 -9.08
C LEU A 117 -3.04 3.51 -8.10
N GLU A 118 -2.83 3.79 -6.81
CA GLU A 118 -3.77 3.51 -5.73
C GLU A 118 -4.04 4.77 -4.90
N VAL A 119 -5.28 4.93 -4.46
CA VAL A 119 -5.71 5.87 -3.43
C VAL A 119 -6.37 5.10 -2.30
N GLY A 120 -6.15 5.53 -1.06
CA GLY A 120 -6.68 4.80 0.08
C GLY A 120 -6.69 5.58 1.38
N ALA A 121 -6.96 4.86 2.46
CA ALA A 121 -6.90 5.34 3.82
C ALA A 121 -6.05 4.37 4.65
N MET A 122 -5.20 4.94 5.50
CA MET A 122 -4.42 4.25 6.52
C MET A 122 -4.88 4.76 7.88
N ASP A 123 -5.16 3.86 8.81
CA ASP A 123 -5.58 4.19 10.17
C ASP A 123 -4.84 3.29 11.18
N ALA A 124 -4.38 3.88 12.27
CA ALA A 124 -3.91 3.13 13.43
C ALA A 124 -5.12 2.63 14.23
N VAL A 125 -5.11 1.35 14.62
CA VAL A 125 -6.21 0.76 15.41
C VAL A 125 -6.25 1.35 16.82
N ARG A 126 -5.08 1.67 17.35
CA ARG A 126 -4.90 2.46 18.58
C ARG A 126 -3.84 3.52 18.27
N GLY A 127 -4.04 4.74 18.76
CA GLY A 127 -3.26 5.92 18.38
C GLY A 127 -4.07 6.88 17.51
N SER A 128 -3.53 8.07 17.29
CA SER A 128 -4.20 9.12 16.52
C SER A 128 -3.87 9.10 15.03
N PHE A 129 -2.89 8.29 14.60
CA PHE A 129 -2.43 8.32 13.22
C PHE A 129 -3.51 7.87 12.22
N ALA A 130 -3.80 8.76 11.28
CA ALA A 130 -4.69 8.53 10.16
C ALA A 130 -4.19 9.32 8.95
N ALA A 131 -4.15 8.70 7.77
CA ALA A 131 -3.66 9.34 6.56
C ALA A 131 -4.47 8.93 5.34
N THR A 132 -4.61 9.87 4.40
CA THR A 132 -4.94 9.51 3.02
C THR A 132 -3.68 8.94 2.37
N VAL A 133 -3.83 7.87 1.62
CA VAL A 133 -2.75 7.17 0.94
C VAL A 133 -2.81 7.47 -0.55
N LEU A 134 -1.68 7.82 -1.14
CA LEU A 134 -1.46 7.79 -2.58
C LEU A 134 -0.27 6.87 -2.84
N ALA A 135 -0.41 5.91 -3.76
CA ALA A 135 0.69 5.02 -4.08
C ALA A 135 0.86 4.82 -5.59
N LEU A 136 2.10 4.93 -6.03
CA LEU A 136 2.53 4.60 -7.39
C LEU A 136 3.38 3.33 -7.32
N SER A 137 3.08 2.36 -8.18
CA SER A 137 3.79 1.09 -8.20
C SER A 137 4.26 0.71 -9.60
N LEU A 138 5.39 0.01 -9.63
CA LEU A 138 5.87 -0.74 -10.78
C LEU A 138 5.90 -2.22 -10.40
N THR A 139 5.10 -3.03 -11.08
CA THR A 139 4.94 -4.45 -10.81
C THR A 139 5.56 -5.28 -11.92
N TRP A 140 6.41 -6.22 -11.52
CA TRP A 140 6.97 -7.26 -12.35
C TRP A 140 6.31 -8.62 -12.05
N THR A 141 5.75 -9.24 -13.07
CA THR A 141 5.18 -10.60 -13.02
C THR A 141 6.20 -11.57 -13.59
N PHE A 142 6.68 -12.51 -12.76
CA PHE A 142 7.77 -13.41 -13.14
C PHE A 142 7.32 -14.61 -13.98
N ASP A 143 6.05 -15.01 -13.93
CA ASP A 143 5.47 -15.92 -14.92
C ASP A 143 3.94 -15.92 -14.85
N ARG A 144 3.30 -16.15 -16.02
CA ARG A 144 1.88 -16.49 -16.10
C ARG A 144 1.75 -17.96 -15.69
N ALA A 145 1.09 -18.24 -14.57
CA ALA A 145 0.46 -19.55 -14.44
C ALA A 145 -0.51 -19.70 -15.63
N VAL A 146 -0.30 -20.78 -16.37
CA VAL A 146 -1.04 -21.23 -17.54
C VAL A 146 -2.52 -20.86 -17.47
N SER A 147 -3.04 -20.28 -18.54
CA SER A 147 -4.48 -20.23 -18.83
C SER A 147 -5.06 -21.64 -18.65
N ALA A 148 -5.73 -21.90 -17.53
CA ALA A 148 -6.64 -23.02 -17.44
C ALA A 148 -7.91 -22.63 -18.20
N GLY A 149 -7.84 -22.78 -19.52
CA GLY A 149 -8.96 -22.76 -20.43
C GLY A 149 -8.77 -23.93 -21.37
N ASP A 150 -9.52 -25.00 -21.10
CA ASP A 150 -10.40 -25.70 -22.05
C ASP A 150 -11.49 -26.42 -21.24
#